data_AF-A0AAV3W2S4-F1
#
_entry.id   AF-A0AAV3W2S4-F1
#
_cell.length_a   1.000
_cell.length_b   1.000
_cell.length_c   1.000
_cell.angle_alpha   90.00
_cell.angle_beta   90.00
_cell.angle_gamma   90.00
#
_symmetry.space_group_name_H-M   'P 1'
#
loop_
_entity.id
_entity.type
_entity.pdbx_description
1 polymer ?
#
loop_
_entity_poly.entity_id
_entity_poly.type
_entity_poly.pdbx_seq_one_letter_code
_entity_poly.pdbx_strand_id
1 'polypeptide(L)'
;MDSSFKLATTDSYADFDKSFPHSEGWDADKLRGHMGEYKYYKSQYPNVKVLTIAAPSGYDKAQYTEPNVYAQYLDFINVMTYDMHGAWETTTNHHHAAIYPNPNDPSGTSPVDIKNKYNTDSAMKLYRDTYNIPASKLNVGTPFYSRGWKNVVNNGGSLPGLFASANGAPVGTWDNAQSPGGQNPYFKMKELEKTSGYVKYRDPYAKVPYLYNASQGIMYTYEDEESLTERCNYVLNNGYGGMIAWEISGDDPNGFPLTSLMANKLAGGSNPTTPSNPTNPSNPTNPTNPTDPATPSNPGTSYPAWDSGKAYVAESIVSYNNNNYKAKWWTQGDKPGASDVWELIGAATPSNPKY
;
A
#
# COMPACT_ATOMS: atom_id res chain seq x y z
N MET A 1 13.89 -16.96 -4.37
CA MET A 1 15.32 -16.56 -4.40
C MET A 1 16.12 -17.63 -3.70
N ASP A 2 17.23 -18.07 -4.30
CA ASP A 2 18.13 -19.04 -3.68
C ASP A 2 19.22 -18.36 -2.83
N SER A 3 20.15 -19.15 -2.29
CA SER A 3 21.24 -18.72 -1.40
C SER A 3 22.25 -17.75 -2.04
N SER A 4 22.09 -17.38 -3.31
CA SER A 4 22.85 -16.34 -4.02
C SER A 4 22.06 -15.03 -4.27
N PHE A 5 20.82 -14.94 -3.79
CA PHE A 5 19.91 -13.78 -3.96
C PHE A 5 19.55 -13.42 -5.41
N LYS A 6 19.69 -14.35 -6.37
CA LYS A 6 19.00 -14.24 -7.67
C LYS A 6 17.56 -14.76 -7.56
N LEU A 7 16.65 -14.22 -8.36
CA LEU A 7 15.33 -14.83 -8.59
C LEU A 7 15.53 -16.13 -9.39
N ALA A 8 15.80 -17.20 -8.65
CA ALA A 8 15.76 -18.56 -9.13
C ALA A 8 14.32 -19.06 -9.06
N THR A 9 13.80 -19.49 -10.21
CA THR A 9 12.60 -20.29 -10.33
C THR A 9 12.91 -21.71 -9.85
N THR A 10 12.04 -22.27 -9.00
CA THR A 10 12.13 -23.66 -8.53
C THR A 10 11.36 -24.63 -9.42
N ASP A 11 10.62 -24.11 -10.40
CA ASP A 11 9.83 -24.87 -11.35
C ASP A 11 9.67 -24.03 -12.64
N SER A 12 10.61 -24.20 -13.57
CA SER A 12 10.59 -23.53 -14.87
C SER A 12 9.46 -24.04 -15.77
N TYR A 13 8.88 -25.19 -15.44
CA TYR A 13 7.75 -25.77 -16.16
C TYR A 13 6.46 -24.98 -15.87
N ALA A 14 6.17 -24.63 -14.61
CA ALA A 14 4.95 -23.89 -14.26
C ALA A 14 4.86 -22.46 -14.86
N ASP A 15 5.99 -21.74 -14.94
CA ASP A 15 5.99 -20.32 -15.31
C ASP A 15 6.23 -20.04 -16.80
N PHE A 16 6.97 -20.91 -17.52
CA PHE A 16 7.43 -20.62 -18.89
C PHE A 16 7.07 -21.72 -19.91
N ASP A 17 6.98 -23.00 -19.51
CA ASP A 17 6.88 -24.12 -20.44
C ASP A 17 5.55 -24.92 -20.39
N LYS A 18 4.65 -24.66 -19.42
CA LYS A 18 3.39 -25.41 -19.29
C LYS A 18 2.28 -24.80 -20.15
N SER A 19 1.99 -25.47 -21.26
CA SER A 19 0.81 -25.19 -22.08
C SER A 19 -0.46 -25.74 -21.42
N PHE A 20 -1.55 -24.95 -21.43
CA PHE A 20 -2.86 -25.41 -20.97
C PHE A 20 -3.80 -25.68 -22.17
N PRO A 21 -4.65 -26.72 -22.14
CA PRO A 21 -5.47 -27.15 -23.29
C PRO A 21 -6.47 -26.14 -23.85
N HIS A 22 -6.61 -24.96 -23.24
CA HIS A 22 -7.61 -23.93 -23.56
C HIS A 22 -6.97 -22.56 -23.84
N SER A 23 -5.64 -22.49 -23.90
CA SER A 23 -4.90 -21.32 -24.37
C SER A 23 -4.71 -21.33 -25.89
N GLU A 24 -5.69 -21.85 -26.64
CA GLU A 24 -5.51 -22.15 -28.06
C GLU A 24 -5.47 -20.88 -28.92
N GLY A 25 -4.34 -20.65 -29.57
CA GLY A 25 -4.15 -19.57 -30.53
C GLY A 25 -2.73 -19.05 -30.55
N TRP A 26 -1.81 -19.89 -31.01
CA TRP A 26 -0.42 -19.57 -31.32
C TRP A 26 -0.31 -18.69 -32.58
N ASP A 27 -0.86 -17.48 -32.56
CA ASP A 27 -0.34 -16.42 -33.44
C ASP A 27 0.88 -15.83 -32.73
N ALA A 28 2.01 -15.79 -33.43
CA ALA A 28 3.27 -15.25 -32.92
C ALA A 28 3.14 -13.77 -32.45
N ASP A 29 2.01 -13.12 -32.74
CA ASP A 29 1.77 -11.68 -32.64
C ASP A 29 0.70 -11.28 -31.58
N LYS A 30 0.27 -12.17 -30.66
CA LYS A 30 -0.71 -11.87 -29.57
C LYS A 30 -0.18 -12.07 -28.13
N LEU A 31 -0.75 -11.32 -27.17
CA LEU A 31 -0.35 -11.23 -25.75
C LEU A 31 -0.37 -12.58 -25.00
N ARG A 32 0.69 -12.85 -24.23
CA ARG A 32 1.03 -14.13 -23.58
C ARG A 32 1.13 -13.97 -22.06
N GLY A 33 0.92 -15.06 -21.31
CA GLY A 33 1.06 -15.10 -19.84
C GLY A 33 -0.19 -15.56 -19.10
N HIS A 34 -0.18 -15.41 -17.77
CA HIS A 34 -1.08 -16.01 -16.73
C HIS A 34 -2.60 -15.70 -16.81
N MET A 35 -3.09 -15.18 -17.93
CA MET A 35 -4.50 -14.77 -18.08
C MET A 35 -5.47 -15.94 -18.31
N GLY A 36 -4.98 -17.08 -18.81
CA GLY A 36 -5.72 -18.35 -18.82
C GLY A 36 -5.81 -18.99 -17.43
N GLU A 37 -4.75 -18.83 -16.63
CA GLU A 37 -4.63 -19.34 -15.26
C GLU A 37 -5.53 -18.58 -14.28
N TYR A 38 -5.64 -17.27 -14.46
CA TYR A 38 -6.62 -16.42 -13.77
C TYR A 38 -8.07 -16.91 -13.94
N LYS A 39 -8.42 -17.46 -15.12
CA LYS A 39 -9.74 -18.07 -15.39
C LYS A 39 -9.95 -19.40 -14.64
N TYR A 40 -8.92 -20.23 -14.48
CA TYR A 40 -8.98 -21.46 -13.69
C TYR A 40 -9.08 -21.20 -12.19
N TYR A 41 -8.26 -20.30 -11.65
CA TYR A 41 -8.22 -19.99 -10.22
C TYR A 41 -9.52 -19.34 -9.71
N LYS A 42 -10.26 -18.61 -10.54
CA LYS A 42 -11.61 -18.09 -10.21
C LYS A 42 -12.68 -19.18 -10.10
N SER A 43 -12.50 -20.35 -10.70
CA SER A 43 -13.39 -21.51 -10.45
C SER A 43 -13.11 -22.18 -9.11
N GLN A 44 -11.93 -21.94 -8.52
CA GLN A 44 -11.42 -22.60 -7.29
C GLN A 44 -11.43 -21.68 -6.05
N TYR A 45 -11.38 -20.35 -6.20
CA TYR A 45 -11.45 -19.38 -5.09
C TYR A 45 -12.80 -18.61 -5.04
N PRO A 46 -13.88 -19.17 -4.44
CA PRO A 46 -15.14 -18.44 -4.40
C PRO A 46 -15.13 -17.23 -3.45
N ASN A 47 -14.24 -17.20 -2.43
CA ASN A 47 -14.26 -16.18 -1.36
C ASN A 47 -13.01 -15.28 -1.30
N VAL A 48 -12.42 -15.05 -2.47
CA VAL A 48 -11.78 -13.81 -2.95
C VAL A 48 -10.79 -13.05 -2.05
N LYS A 49 -9.57 -12.88 -2.58
CA LYS A 49 -8.50 -12.02 -2.07
C LYS A 49 -8.43 -10.71 -2.86
N VAL A 50 -7.94 -9.65 -2.22
CA VAL A 50 -7.60 -8.36 -2.85
C VAL A 50 -6.20 -8.46 -3.47
N LEU A 51 -6.06 -8.12 -4.75
CA LEU A 51 -4.79 -8.02 -5.45
C LEU A 51 -4.45 -6.53 -5.68
N THR A 52 -3.29 -6.09 -5.20
CA THR A 52 -2.85 -4.69 -5.35
C THR A 52 -1.40 -4.60 -5.79
N ILE A 53 -1.00 -3.44 -6.29
CA ILE A 53 0.40 -3.12 -6.57
C ILE A 53 0.77 -1.75 -5.99
N ALA A 54 2.08 -1.52 -5.82
CA ALA A 54 2.63 -0.18 -5.76
C ALA A 54 3.06 0.25 -7.18
N ALA A 55 2.60 1.40 -7.64
CA ALA A 55 2.84 1.89 -9.00
C ALA A 55 3.63 3.22 -8.99
N PRO A 56 4.48 3.46 -10.00
CA PRO A 56 5.28 4.69 -10.05
C PRO A 56 4.41 5.94 -10.28
N SER A 57 4.81 7.07 -9.71
CA SER A 57 4.14 8.36 -9.97
C SER A 57 4.69 9.11 -11.19
N GLY A 58 5.95 8.84 -11.59
CA GLY A 58 6.55 9.44 -12.77
C GLY A 58 5.94 8.89 -14.06
N TYR A 59 5.37 9.77 -14.90
CA TYR A 59 4.74 9.36 -16.16
C TYR A 59 5.72 8.65 -17.12
N ASP A 60 6.98 9.08 -17.10
CA ASP A 60 8.10 8.53 -17.85
C ASP A 60 8.44 7.10 -17.43
N LYS A 61 8.01 6.66 -16.23
CA LYS A 61 8.17 5.29 -15.72
C LYS A 61 6.89 4.49 -15.92
N ALA A 62 5.75 5.09 -15.59
CA ALA A 62 4.44 4.46 -15.68
C ALA A 62 4.14 3.92 -17.08
N GLN A 63 4.56 4.62 -18.14
CA GLN A 63 4.37 4.20 -19.53
C GLN A 63 4.97 2.83 -19.86
N TYR A 64 6.03 2.40 -19.15
CA TYR A 64 6.69 1.11 -19.36
C TYR A 64 6.05 -0.04 -18.57
N THR A 65 4.98 0.24 -17.82
CA THR A 65 4.30 -0.76 -16.99
C THR A 65 2.97 -1.21 -17.58
N GLU A 66 2.49 -0.58 -18.66
CA GLU A 66 1.20 -0.85 -19.30
C GLU A 66 -0.02 -0.80 -18.32
N PRO A 67 -0.27 0.32 -17.61
CA PRO A 67 -1.33 0.38 -16.60
C PRO A 67 -2.73 0.07 -17.11
N ASN A 68 -3.01 0.47 -18.34
CA ASN A 68 -4.26 0.16 -19.05
C ASN A 68 -4.46 -1.36 -19.26
N VAL A 69 -3.38 -2.16 -19.24
CA VAL A 69 -3.44 -3.62 -19.40
C VAL A 69 -3.63 -4.30 -18.04
N TYR A 70 -2.78 -4.00 -17.05
CA TYR A 70 -2.83 -4.73 -15.78
C TYR A 70 -3.95 -4.27 -14.84
N ALA A 71 -4.44 -3.03 -14.97
CA ALA A 71 -5.36 -2.46 -13.99
C ALA A 71 -6.63 -3.29 -13.82
N GLN A 72 -7.09 -3.97 -14.87
CA GLN A 72 -8.30 -4.82 -14.81
C GLN A 72 -8.18 -6.00 -13.83
N TYR A 73 -6.97 -6.49 -13.54
CA TYR A 73 -6.75 -7.65 -12.66
C TYR A 73 -6.61 -7.31 -11.18
N LEU A 74 -6.40 -6.03 -10.90
CA LEU A 74 -6.17 -5.53 -9.54
C LEU A 74 -7.49 -5.16 -8.88
N ASP A 75 -7.50 -4.98 -7.58
CA ASP A 75 -8.56 -4.34 -6.82
C ASP A 75 -8.19 -2.87 -6.54
N PHE A 76 -6.92 -2.62 -6.23
CA PHE A 76 -6.38 -1.26 -6.04
C PHE A 76 -4.98 -1.11 -6.65
N ILE A 77 -4.68 0.10 -7.09
CA ILE A 77 -3.35 0.54 -7.50
C ILE A 77 -2.91 1.63 -6.54
N ASN A 78 -1.83 1.38 -5.82
CA ASN A 78 -1.27 2.31 -4.86
C ASN A 78 -0.18 3.14 -5.54
N VAL A 79 -0.51 4.36 -5.96
CA VAL A 79 0.43 5.21 -6.71
C VAL A 79 1.38 5.87 -5.70
N MET A 80 2.68 5.62 -5.85
CA MET A 80 3.73 6.17 -4.99
C MET A 80 3.95 7.66 -5.31
N THR A 81 2.97 8.51 -4.98
CA THR A 81 2.99 9.96 -5.19
C THR A 81 3.88 10.68 -4.18
N TYR A 82 5.10 10.17 -4.07
CA TYR A 82 6.21 10.68 -3.30
C TYR A 82 7.53 10.35 -4.01
N ASP A 83 8.66 10.80 -3.45
CA ASP A 83 10.00 10.72 -4.01
C ASP A 83 10.18 11.35 -5.39
N MET A 84 9.40 12.39 -5.69
CA MET A 84 9.50 13.06 -7.00
C MET A 84 10.71 14.00 -7.08
N HIS A 85 11.20 14.49 -5.93
CA HIS A 85 12.41 15.32 -5.83
C HIS A 85 13.24 14.91 -4.61
N GLY A 86 14.56 15.10 -4.70
CA GLY A 86 15.50 14.76 -3.64
C GLY A 86 16.93 15.21 -3.95
N ALA A 87 17.87 14.94 -3.05
CA ALA A 87 19.27 15.38 -3.16
C ALA A 87 20.08 14.75 -4.30
N TRP A 88 19.47 13.91 -5.13
CA TRP A 88 20.00 13.58 -6.46
C TRP A 88 19.95 14.78 -7.43
N GLU A 89 19.24 15.85 -7.06
CA GLU A 89 19.18 17.12 -7.77
C GLU A 89 20.02 18.19 -7.07
N THR A 90 20.60 19.09 -7.86
CA THR A 90 21.39 20.26 -7.37
C THR A 90 20.53 21.49 -7.12
N THR A 91 19.21 21.36 -7.21
CA THR A 91 18.25 22.43 -6.93
C THR A 91 17.25 21.91 -5.92
N THR A 92 17.06 22.63 -4.82
CA THR A 92 16.07 22.25 -3.81
C THR A 92 14.66 22.32 -4.37
N ASN A 93 13.80 21.41 -3.90
CA ASN A 93 12.40 21.42 -4.25
C ASN A 93 11.53 20.96 -3.06
N HIS A 94 10.25 21.33 -3.04
CA HIS A 94 9.26 20.87 -2.05
C HIS A 94 8.57 19.58 -2.44
N HIS A 95 8.88 19.10 -3.63
CA HIS A 95 7.99 18.20 -4.31
C HIS A 95 8.38 16.75 -4.07
N HIS A 96 9.06 16.41 -2.96
CA HIS A 96 9.15 14.97 -2.63
C HIS A 96 7.76 14.36 -2.51
N ALA A 97 6.68 15.13 -2.26
CA ALA A 97 5.30 14.69 -2.42
C ALA A 97 4.29 15.83 -2.67
N ALA A 98 4.55 16.74 -3.61
CA ALA A 98 3.63 17.84 -3.88
C ALA A 98 2.23 17.38 -4.32
N ILE A 99 1.18 18.11 -3.91
CA ILE A 99 -0.18 17.84 -4.40
C ILE A 99 -0.33 18.38 -5.83
N TYR A 100 0.04 19.64 -6.05
CA TYR A 100 -0.11 20.36 -7.31
C TYR A 100 1.23 20.93 -7.81
N PRO A 101 1.37 21.23 -9.12
CA PRO A 101 2.58 21.87 -9.63
C PRO A 101 2.73 23.30 -9.09
N ASN A 102 3.98 23.71 -8.84
CA ASN A 102 4.31 25.11 -8.55
C ASN A 102 4.73 25.82 -9.86
N PRO A 103 4.09 26.93 -10.26
CA PRO A 103 4.45 27.67 -11.48
C PRO A 103 5.89 28.20 -11.46
N ASN A 104 6.49 28.37 -10.28
CA ASN A 104 7.85 28.83 -10.10
C ASN A 104 8.89 27.71 -10.04
N ASP A 105 8.48 26.43 -10.14
CA ASP A 105 9.42 25.31 -10.21
C ASP A 105 10.36 25.49 -11.41
N PRO A 106 11.70 25.51 -11.19
CA PRO A 106 12.70 25.70 -12.23
C PRO A 106 13.03 24.42 -13.01
N SER A 107 12.44 23.27 -12.64
CA SER A 107 12.68 21.99 -13.29
C SER A 107 12.33 22.05 -14.78
N GLY A 108 13.07 21.28 -15.58
CA GLY A 108 12.90 21.26 -17.02
C GLY A 108 11.54 20.68 -17.45
N THR A 109 11.08 21.09 -18.63
CA THR A 109 9.92 20.49 -19.32
C THR A 109 10.32 19.51 -20.43
N SER A 110 11.63 19.36 -20.69
CA SER A 110 12.20 18.55 -21.77
C SER A 110 13.57 17.99 -21.36
N PRO A 111 13.91 16.73 -21.71
CA PRO A 111 13.07 15.75 -22.43
C PRO A 111 11.96 15.14 -21.55
N VAL A 112 12.04 15.33 -20.24
CA VAL A 112 11.04 14.91 -19.26
C VAL A 112 10.41 16.14 -18.64
N ASP A 113 9.07 16.19 -18.59
CA ASP A 113 8.32 17.29 -18.02
C ASP A 113 8.16 17.14 -16.51
N ILE A 114 9.24 17.41 -15.77
CA ILE A 114 9.27 17.29 -14.32
C ILE A 114 8.38 18.37 -13.72
N LYS A 115 8.60 19.63 -14.10
CA LYS A 115 7.87 20.80 -13.58
C LYS A 115 6.36 20.61 -13.53
N ASN A 116 5.76 20.14 -14.64
CA ASN A 116 4.30 20.05 -14.71
C ASN A 116 3.76 18.67 -14.31
N LYS A 117 4.57 17.60 -14.36
CA LYS A 117 4.05 16.23 -14.21
C LYS A 117 4.53 15.49 -12.95
N TYR A 118 5.54 15.99 -12.25
CA TYR A 118 6.05 15.39 -11.01
C TYR A 118 5.32 16.00 -9.80
N ASN A 119 4.01 15.74 -9.74
CA ASN A 119 3.12 16.08 -8.64
C ASN A 119 1.99 15.03 -8.54
N THR A 120 1.36 14.94 -7.38
CA THR A 120 0.28 13.99 -7.10
C THR A 120 -0.85 14.15 -8.10
N ASP A 121 -1.30 15.37 -8.39
CA ASP A 121 -2.44 15.59 -9.26
C ASP A 121 -2.21 15.07 -10.69
N SER A 122 -1.04 15.37 -11.24
CA SER A 122 -0.68 14.92 -12.59
C SER A 122 -0.45 13.41 -12.65
N ALA A 123 0.20 12.83 -11.64
CA ALA A 123 0.39 11.38 -11.54
C ALA A 123 -0.97 10.66 -11.48
N MET A 124 -1.89 11.12 -10.64
CA MET A 124 -3.20 10.48 -10.50
C MET A 124 -4.07 10.67 -11.76
N LYS A 125 -4.05 11.86 -12.39
CA LYS A 125 -4.72 12.12 -13.68
C LYS A 125 -4.16 11.28 -14.82
N LEU A 126 -2.87 10.96 -14.81
CA LEU A 126 -2.29 10.03 -15.79
C LEU A 126 -2.99 8.66 -15.70
N TYR A 127 -3.08 8.08 -14.51
CA TYR A 127 -3.77 6.79 -14.32
C TYR A 127 -5.26 6.88 -14.63
N ARG A 128 -5.93 7.93 -14.15
CA ARG A 128 -7.38 8.10 -14.31
C ARG A 128 -7.77 8.42 -15.75
N ASP A 129 -7.17 9.44 -16.34
CA ASP A 129 -7.63 10.05 -17.59
C ASP A 129 -6.89 9.49 -18.82
N THR A 130 -5.60 9.16 -18.69
CA THR A 130 -4.81 8.65 -19.82
C THR A 130 -4.89 7.13 -19.94
N TYR A 131 -4.76 6.41 -18.82
CA TYR A 131 -4.91 4.95 -18.80
C TYR A 131 -6.34 4.49 -18.54
N ASN A 132 -7.28 5.44 -18.37
CA ASN A 132 -8.71 5.19 -18.19
C ASN A 132 -9.04 4.24 -17.03
N ILE A 133 -8.32 4.39 -15.91
CA ILE A 133 -8.53 3.57 -14.71
C ILE A 133 -9.54 4.26 -13.79
N PRO A 134 -10.57 3.56 -13.29
CA PRO A 134 -11.53 4.16 -12.36
C PRO A 134 -10.85 4.79 -11.15
N ALA A 135 -11.24 6.02 -10.80
CA ALA A 135 -10.65 6.76 -9.67
C ALA A 135 -10.76 5.96 -8.36
N SER A 136 -11.87 5.27 -8.13
CA SER A 136 -12.10 4.40 -6.96
C SER A 136 -11.11 3.23 -6.83
N LYS A 137 -10.33 2.94 -7.87
CA LYS A 137 -9.27 1.93 -7.89
C LYS A 137 -7.90 2.48 -7.53
N LEU A 138 -7.74 3.80 -7.52
CA LEU A 138 -6.46 4.47 -7.37
C LEU A 138 -6.33 4.99 -5.94
N ASN A 139 -5.27 4.58 -5.24
CA ASN A 139 -4.92 5.07 -3.91
C ASN A 139 -3.75 6.05 -4.01
N VAL A 140 -3.92 7.23 -3.38
CA VAL A 140 -2.91 8.30 -3.36
C VAL A 140 -1.85 8.00 -2.31
N GLY A 141 -0.57 8.09 -2.66
CA GLY A 141 0.53 7.91 -1.73
C GLY A 141 0.84 9.13 -0.88
N THR A 142 1.26 8.89 0.37
CA THR A 142 1.81 9.92 1.25
C THR A 142 3.07 9.43 1.99
N PRO A 143 4.13 10.25 2.10
CA PRO A 143 5.33 9.88 2.86
C PRO A 143 5.25 10.34 4.32
N PHE A 144 5.53 9.45 5.27
CA PHE A 144 5.71 9.76 6.69
C PHE A 144 7.20 9.98 7.04
N TYR A 145 7.94 10.50 6.07
CA TYR A 145 9.35 10.81 6.19
C TYR A 145 9.68 12.07 5.39
N SER A 146 10.89 12.55 5.56
CA SER A 146 11.43 13.71 4.85
C SER A 146 12.43 13.32 3.75
N ARG A 147 12.64 14.23 2.81
CA ARG A 147 13.90 14.31 2.04
C ARG A 147 14.55 15.65 2.31
N GLY A 148 15.87 15.73 2.17
CA GLY A 148 16.59 16.96 2.48
C GLY A 148 17.77 17.26 1.59
N TRP A 149 18.14 18.53 1.57
CA TRP A 149 19.32 19.07 0.90
C TRP A 149 20.21 19.79 1.90
N LYS A 150 21.52 19.76 1.65
CA LYS A 150 22.51 20.58 2.35
C LYS A 150 23.23 21.51 1.38
N ASN A 151 24.03 22.42 1.92
CA ASN A 151 24.68 23.48 1.15
C ASN A 151 23.67 24.32 0.34
N VAL A 152 22.47 24.49 0.89
CA VAL A 152 21.38 25.24 0.27
C VAL A 152 21.72 26.72 0.32
N VAL A 153 21.85 27.34 -0.85
CA VAL A 153 22.10 28.78 -0.98
C VAL A 153 20.88 29.55 -0.48
N ASN A 154 21.09 30.50 0.43
CA ASN A 154 20.02 31.41 0.83
C ASN A 154 19.74 32.40 -0.31
N ASN A 155 18.61 32.22 -0.99
CA ASN A 155 18.17 33.04 -2.11
C ASN A 155 17.37 34.30 -1.69
N GLY A 156 17.11 34.50 -0.39
CA GLY A 156 16.47 35.72 0.14
C GLY A 156 15.02 35.97 -0.32
N GLY A 157 14.37 34.98 -0.94
CA GLY A 157 12.99 35.09 -1.42
C GLY A 157 11.94 34.99 -0.30
N SER A 158 10.65 35.15 -0.66
CA SER A 158 9.52 34.95 0.26
C SER A 158 9.38 33.50 0.74
N LEU A 159 9.88 32.55 -0.04
CA LEU A 159 10.08 31.15 0.32
C LEU A 159 11.59 30.86 0.26
N PRO A 160 12.37 31.27 1.27
CA PRO A 160 13.81 31.13 1.24
C PRO A 160 14.21 29.65 1.24
N GLY A 161 15.26 29.33 0.50
CA GLY A 161 15.79 27.98 0.38
C GLY A 161 15.00 27.09 -0.59
N LEU A 162 13.78 27.43 -1.01
CA LEU A 162 13.07 26.77 -2.11
C LEU A 162 13.65 27.17 -3.47
N PHE A 163 13.78 26.21 -4.39
CA PHE A 163 14.31 26.40 -5.75
C PHE A 163 15.71 27.03 -5.76
N ALA A 164 16.45 26.80 -4.67
CA ALA A 164 17.79 27.29 -4.47
C ALA A 164 18.80 26.27 -4.95
N SER A 165 19.98 26.73 -5.37
CA SER A 165 21.11 25.84 -5.58
C SER A 165 21.46 25.11 -4.29
N ALA A 166 21.72 23.81 -4.38
CA ALA A 166 22.12 22.97 -3.27
C ALA A 166 23.09 21.88 -3.76
N ASN A 167 23.76 21.21 -2.82
CA ASN A 167 24.65 20.11 -3.16
C ASN A 167 24.71 19.07 -2.04
N GLY A 168 24.18 17.89 -2.34
CA GLY A 168 24.12 16.74 -1.45
C GLY A 168 23.00 16.82 -0.42
N ALA A 169 22.89 15.77 0.39
CA ALA A 169 21.89 15.64 1.44
C ALA A 169 22.54 15.70 2.84
N PRO A 170 21.83 16.20 3.86
CA PRO A 170 22.16 15.92 5.25
C PRO A 170 21.91 14.44 5.56
N VAL A 171 22.63 13.88 6.54
CA VAL A 171 22.38 12.50 6.99
C VAL A 171 21.12 12.52 7.86
N GLY A 172 20.05 11.89 7.38
CA GLY A 172 18.83 11.67 8.14
C GLY A 172 18.94 10.49 9.10
N THR A 173 18.00 10.40 10.04
CA THR A 173 17.97 9.35 11.08
C THR A 173 17.79 7.94 10.50
N TRP A 174 17.14 7.82 9.33
CA TRP A 174 16.93 6.56 8.61
C TRP A 174 17.90 6.34 7.46
N ASP A 175 18.82 7.27 7.23
CA ASP A 175 19.77 7.12 6.15
C ASP A 175 20.90 6.15 6.51
N ASN A 176 21.37 5.45 5.48
CA ASN A 176 22.74 4.99 5.47
C ASN A 176 23.66 6.22 5.42
N ALA A 177 24.55 6.38 6.40
CA ALA A 177 25.44 7.53 6.50
C ALA A 177 26.34 7.72 5.27
N GLN A 178 26.65 6.64 4.54
CA GLN A 178 27.41 6.67 3.29
C GLN A 178 26.57 7.05 2.06
N SER A 179 25.24 7.12 2.19
CA SER A 179 24.32 7.49 1.10
C SER A 179 23.16 8.33 1.66
N PRO A 180 23.42 9.56 2.12
CA PRO A 180 22.41 10.39 2.75
C PRO A 180 21.35 10.86 1.75
N GLY A 181 20.09 10.79 2.15
CA GLY A 181 18.93 11.31 1.42
C GLY A 181 18.16 12.39 2.20
N GLY A 182 18.59 12.68 3.43
CA GLY A 182 17.86 13.51 4.38
C GLY A 182 16.62 12.82 4.94
N GLN A 183 16.62 11.49 5.04
CA GLN A 183 15.46 10.71 5.48
C GLN A 183 15.32 10.72 7.00
N ASN A 184 14.37 11.51 7.48
CA ASN A 184 13.94 11.50 8.87
C ASN A 184 12.45 11.15 8.95
N PRO A 185 12.03 10.35 9.94
CA PRO A 185 10.62 10.12 10.20
C PRO A 185 9.88 11.41 10.55
N TYR A 186 8.56 11.43 10.35
CA TYR A 186 7.72 12.57 10.68
C TYR A 186 7.90 13.05 12.13
N PHE A 187 7.95 12.15 13.11
CA PHE A 187 8.17 12.56 14.52
C PHE A 187 9.50 13.32 14.71
N LYS A 188 10.54 12.95 13.96
CA LYS A 188 11.82 13.67 13.99
C LYS A 188 11.71 15.04 13.34
N MET A 189 10.88 15.18 12.29
CA MET A 189 10.59 16.49 11.71
C MET A 189 9.89 17.42 12.70
N LYS A 190 9.00 16.90 13.56
CA LYS A 190 8.36 17.67 14.64
C LYS A 190 9.32 18.11 15.74
N GLU A 191 10.41 17.36 15.96
CA GLU A 191 11.51 17.84 16.82
C GLU A 191 12.31 18.95 16.15
N LEU A 192 12.61 18.82 14.86
CA LEU A 192 13.35 19.83 14.09
C LEU A 192 12.57 21.14 13.97
N GLU A 193 11.23 21.10 13.86
CA GLU A 193 10.34 22.27 13.92
C GLU A 193 10.58 23.13 15.18
N LYS A 194 11.00 22.51 16.29
CA LYS A 194 11.24 23.18 17.58
C LYS A 194 12.70 23.56 17.80
N THR A 195 13.58 23.19 16.86
CA THR A 195 15.03 23.41 16.97
C THR A 195 15.40 24.79 16.47
N SER A 196 16.17 25.54 17.27
CA SER A 196 16.61 26.90 16.92
C SER A 196 17.27 26.96 15.54
N GLY A 197 16.86 27.94 14.73
CA GLY A 197 17.35 28.17 13.37
C GLY A 197 16.56 27.48 12.27
N TYR A 198 15.79 26.43 12.55
CA TYR A 198 14.84 25.89 11.58
C TYR A 198 13.56 26.73 11.58
N VAL A 199 13.15 27.15 10.39
CA VAL A 199 11.90 27.88 10.16
C VAL A 199 11.05 27.05 9.21
N LYS A 200 9.78 26.86 9.59
CA LYS A 200 8.77 26.19 8.77
C LYS A 200 8.13 27.17 7.80
N TYR A 201 8.09 26.77 6.55
CA TYR A 201 7.47 27.50 5.46
C TYR A 201 6.46 26.58 4.75
N ARG A 202 5.51 27.17 4.03
CA ARG A 202 4.53 26.42 3.23
C ARG A 202 4.51 26.94 1.81
N ASP A 203 4.55 26.01 0.87
CA ASP A 203 4.31 26.32 -0.53
C ASP A 203 2.80 26.44 -0.79
N PRO A 204 2.28 27.64 -1.12
CA PRO A 204 0.85 27.84 -1.32
C PRO A 204 0.32 27.16 -2.59
N TYR A 205 1.18 26.84 -3.56
CA TYR A 205 0.81 26.15 -4.78
C TYR A 205 0.81 24.63 -4.57
N ALA A 206 1.93 24.09 -4.07
CA ALA A 206 2.10 22.64 -3.90
C ALA A 206 1.36 22.07 -2.66
N LYS A 207 0.90 22.94 -1.75
CA LYS A 207 0.16 22.60 -0.53
C LYS A 207 0.93 21.72 0.47
N VAL A 208 2.25 21.90 0.52
CA VAL A 208 3.16 21.11 1.39
C VAL A 208 4.10 22.02 2.19
N PRO A 209 4.54 21.60 3.39
CA PRO A 209 5.52 22.34 4.16
C PRO A 209 6.97 21.99 3.78
N TYR A 210 7.87 22.82 4.28
CA TYR A 210 9.29 22.48 4.39
C TYR A 210 9.91 23.21 5.59
N LEU A 211 11.01 22.65 6.10
CA LEU A 211 11.87 23.32 7.08
C LEU A 211 13.12 23.82 6.39
N TYR A 212 13.53 25.05 6.71
CA TYR A 212 14.78 25.61 6.24
C TYR A 212 15.56 26.23 7.39
N ASN A 213 16.85 25.90 7.44
CA ASN A 213 17.82 26.50 8.34
C ASN A 213 18.88 27.22 7.51
N ALA A 214 18.77 28.55 7.46
CA ALA A 214 19.63 29.39 6.63
C ALA A 214 21.08 29.41 7.08
N SER A 215 21.35 29.32 8.39
CA SER A 215 22.73 29.35 8.91
C SER A 215 23.45 28.01 8.67
N GLN A 216 22.71 26.90 8.68
CA GLN A 216 23.24 25.57 8.36
C GLN A 216 23.21 25.25 6.86
N GLY A 217 22.45 26.00 6.07
CA GLY A 217 22.20 25.69 4.66
C GLY A 217 21.53 24.32 4.50
N ILE A 218 20.59 23.97 5.40
CA ILE A 218 19.87 22.70 5.38
C ILE A 218 18.38 22.96 5.12
N MET A 219 17.81 22.20 4.19
CA MET A 219 16.38 22.19 3.90
C MET A 219 15.83 20.77 3.98
N TYR A 220 14.66 20.60 4.58
CA TYR A 220 13.90 19.36 4.56
C TYR A 220 12.49 19.60 4.03
N THR A 221 12.01 18.71 3.17
CA THR A 221 10.61 18.64 2.74
C THR A 221 9.99 17.36 3.32
N TYR A 222 8.73 17.44 3.74
CA TYR A 222 8.03 16.41 4.50
C TYR A 222 6.51 16.67 4.43
N GLU A 223 5.71 15.72 4.88
CA GLU A 223 4.29 15.94 5.17
C GLU A 223 4.07 16.37 6.62
N ASP A 224 3.04 17.19 6.83
CA ASP A 224 2.51 17.45 8.16
C ASP A 224 1.00 17.29 8.21
N GLU A 225 0.39 17.57 9.37
CA GLU A 225 -1.04 17.38 9.57
C GLU A 225 -1.90 18.25 8.63
N GLU A 226 -1.41 19.43 8.25
CA GLU A 226 -2.13 20.35 7.35
C GLU A 226 -2.02 19.89 5.89
N SER A 227 -0.83 19.54 5.41
CA SER A 227 -0.68 19.05 4.04
C SER A 227 -1.32 17.68 3.84
N LEU A 228 -1.29 16.82 4.86
CA LEU A 228 -2.01 15.56 4.84
C LEU A 228 -3.52 15.77 4.83
N THR A 229 -4.02 16.77 5.56
CA THR A 229 -5.44 17.18 5.49
C THR A 229 -5.82 17.60 4.07
N GLU A 230 -5.00 18.45 3.42
CA GLU A 230 -5.21 18.85 2.03
C GLU A 230 -5.19 17.65 1.08
N ARG A 231 -4.29 16.68 1.32
CA ARG A 231 -4.20 15.44 0.54
C ARG A 231 -5.41 14.53 0.72
N CYS A 232 -5.93 14.39 1.94
CA CYS A 232 -7.19 13.67 2.18
C CYS A 232 -8.37 14.37 1.48
N ASN A 233 -8.44 15.71 1.53
CA ASN A 233 -9.46 16.46 0.80
C ASN A 233 -9.32 16.26 -0.71
N TYR A 234 -8.09 16.23 -1.24
CA TYR A 234 -7.82 15.92 -2.65
C TYR A 234 -8.37 14.54 -3.04
N VAL A 235 -8.13 13.52 -2.21
CA VAL A 235 -8.64 12.14 -2.41
C VAL A 235 -10.17 12.13 -2.48
N LEU A 236 -10.83 12.72 -1.49
CA LEU A 236 -12.29 12.76 -1.40
C LEU A 236 -12.92 13.55 -2.55
N ASN A 237 -12.39 14.74 -2.86
CA ASN A 237 -12.95 15.62 -3.89
C ASN A 237 -12.81 15.06 -5.31
N ASN A 238 -11.86 14.16 -5.55
CA ASN A 238 -11.63 13.53 -6.85
C ASN A 238 -12.16 12.09 -6.94
N GLY A 239 -12.80 11.57 -5.89
CA GLY A 239 -13.37 10.23 -5.87
C GLY A 239 -12.32 9.11 -5.96
N TYR A 240 -11.11 9.34 -5.44
CA TYR A 240 -10.07 8.32 -5.40
C TYR A 240 -10.37 7.25 -4.34
N GLY A 241 -9.87 6.03 -4.55
CA GLY A 241 -10.18 4.85 -3.72
C GLY A 241 -9.70 4.93 -2.27
N GLY A 242 -8.70 5.75 -2.00
CA GLY A 242 -8.13 5.90 -0.68
C GLY A 242 -6.68 6.39 -0.73
N MET A 243 -5.90 5.99 0.27
CA MET A 243 -4.52 6.40 0.42
C MET A 243 -3.63 5.25 0.88
N ILE A 244 -2.35 5.31 0.50
CA ILE A 244 -1.27 4.53 1.12
C ILE A 244 -0.27 5.46 1.81
N ALA A 245 0.35 4.99 2.88
CA ALA A 245 1.42 5.71 3.57
C ALA A 245 2.72 4.89 3.54
N TRP A 246 3.83 5.55 3.23
CA TRP A 246 5.17 4.98 3.41
C TRP A 246 5.93 5.80 4.45
N GLU A 247 6.33 5.25 5.59
CA GLU A 247 5.81 4.02 6.18
C GLU A 247 5.29 4.30 7.58
N ILE A 248 4.46 3.39 8.10
CA ILE A 248 3.71 3.58 9.34
C ILE A 248 4.63 3.90 10.54
N SER A 249 5.86 3.38 10.53
CA SER A 249 6.86 3.60 11.57
C SER A 249 7.41 5.03 11.61
N GLY A 250 7.10 5.84 10.59
CA GLY A 250 7.49 7.25 10.54
C GLY A 250 6.55 8.18 11.30
N ASP A 251 5.33 7.74 11.57
CA ASP A 251 4.37 8.47 12.39
C ASP A 251 4.83 8.51 13.86
N ASP A 252 4.26 9.42 14.66
CA ASP A 252 4.57 9.46 16.09
C ASP A 252 3.93 8.27 16.81
N PRO A 253 4.71 7.37 17.46
CA PRO A 253 4.13 6.25 18.19
C PRO A 253 3.22 6.69 19.35
N ASN A 254 3.32 7.96 19.78
CA ASN A 254 2.39 8.58 20.71
C ASN A 254 1.11 9.02 19.97
N GLY A 255 0.27 8.05 19.63
CA GLY A 255 -1.08 8.29 19.14
C GLY A 255 -1.24 8.33 17.62
N PHE A 256 -0.18 8.08 16.84
CA PHE A 256 -0.21 7.97 15.39
C PHE A 256 -1.00 9.12 14.72
N PRO A 257 -0.59 10.39 14.94
CA PRO A 257 -1.38 11.54 14.53
C PRO A 257 -1.67 11.57 13.02
N LEU A 258 -0.70 11.20 12.16
CA LEU A 258 -0.93 11.21 10.71
C LEU A 258 -1.86 10.07 10.28
N THR A 259 -1.65 8.88 10.82
CA THR A 259 -2.49 7.70 10.55
C THR A 259 -3.92 7.91 11.02
N SER A 260 -4.08 8.43 12.24
CA SER A 260 -5.38 8.74 12.82
C SER A 260 -6.11 9.82 12.02
N LEU A 261 -5.38 10.84 11.55
CA LEU A 261 -5.93 11.88 10.68
C LEU A 261 -6.44 11.29 9.36
N MET A 262 -5.66 10.43 8.70
CA MET A 262 -6.08 9.74 7.48
C MET A 262 -7.32 8.87 7.73
N ALA A 263 -7.29 8.04 8.77
CA ALA A 263 -8.41 7.16 9.11
C ALA A 263 -9.69 7.96 9.38
N ASN A 264 -9.63 9.02 10.19
CA ASN A 264 -10.79 9.83 10.54
C ASN A 264 -11.37 10.58 9.33
N LYS A 265 -10.51 11.12 8.47
CA LYS A 265 -10.91 11.85 7.26
C LYS A 265 -11.53 10.93 6.22
N LEU A 266 -10.92 9.77 5.96
CA LEU A 266 -11.34 8.88 4.88
C LEU A 266 -12.47 7.92 5.28
N ALA A 267 -12.62 7.60 6.57
CA ALA A 267 -13.71 6.74 7.07
C ALA A 267 -15.03 7.50 7.35
N GLY A 268 -15.08 8.82 7.13
CA GLY A 268 -16.31 9.61 7.24
C GLY A 268 -16.70 10.05 8.66
N GLY A 269 -15.75 10.14 9.60
CA GLY A 269 -16.00 10.70 10.95
C GLY A 269 -16.80 9.81 11.93
N SER A 270 -17.20 8.61 11.51
CA SER A 270 -17.69 7.54 12.40
C SER A 270 -16.72 6.36 12.30
N ASN A 271 -16.44 5.69 13.43
CA ASN A 271 -15.68 4.44 13.45
C ASN A 271 -16.13 3.54 12.28
N PRO A 272 -15.21 3.03 11.44
CA PRO A 272 -15.59 2.23 10.29
C PRO A 272 -16.38 1.02 10.78
N THR A 273 -17.68 1.00 10.51
CA THR A 273 -18.39 -0.27 10.43
C THR A 273 -17.74 -1.04 9.30
N THR A 274 -17.42 -2.31 9.55
CA THR A 274 -16.92 -3.27 8.57
C THR A 274 -17.55 -2.99 7.20
N PRO A 275 -16.75 -2.80 6.13
CA PRO A 275 -17.29 -2.61 4.79
C PRO A 275 -18.31 -3.71 4.52
N SER A 276 -19.55 -3.34 4.19
CA SER A 276 -20.48 -4.29 3.61
C SER A 276 -19.83 -4.85 2.36
N ASN A 277 -19.73 -6.17 2.28
CA ASN A 277 -19.23 -6.90 1.13
C ASN A 277 -19.76 -6.26 -0.15
N PRO A 278 -18.93 -5.90 -1.15
CA PRO A 278 -19.39 -5.25 -2.36
C PRO A 278 -20.55 -6.06 -2.94
N THR A 279 -21.69 -5.40 -3.13
CA THR A 279 -22.84 -6.02 -3.76
C THR A 279 -22.44 -6.41 -5.18
N ASN A 280 -22.49 -7.72 -5.44
CA ASN A 280 -22.23 -8.30 -6.74
C ASN A 280 -23.10 -7.59 -7.80
N PRO A 281 -22.53 -7.04 -8.90
CA PRO A 281 -23.33 -6.38 -9.92
C PRO A 281 -24.40 -7.34 -10.46
N SER A 282 -25.66 -6.91 -10.41
CA SER A 282 -26.81 -7.70 -10.84
C SER A 282 -26.72 -8.01 -12.32
N ASN A 283 -26.57 -9.30 -12.65
CA ASN A 283 -26.63 -9.81 -14.02
C ASN A 283 -28.10 -9.83 -14.49
N PRO A 284 -28.45 -9.26 -15.67
CA PRO A 284 -29.83 -9.25 -16.12
C PRO A 284 -30.25 -10.59 -16.76
N THR A 285 -31.44 -11.05 -16.34
CA THR A 285 -32.37 -11.98 -17.02
C THR A 285 -32.03 -13.48 -17.09
N ASN A 286 -32.74 -14.27 -16.27
CA ASN A 286 -33.49 -15.47 -16.69
C ASN A 286 -34.57 -15.82 -15.63
N PRO A 287 -35.69 -16.52 -15.94
CA PRO A 287 -36.99 -16.26 -15.36
C PRO A 287 -37.34 -17.19 -14.19
N THR A 288 -38.32 -16.70 -13.43
CA THR A 288 -39.04 -17.24 -12.26
C THR A 288 -39.05 -18.74 -11.92
N ASN A 289 -38.98 -18.96 -10.60
CA ASN A 289 -39.70 -19.94 -9.72
C ASN A 289 -38.85 -21.13 -9.21
N PRO A 290 -39.09 -21.73 -8.00
CA PRO A 290 -39.97 -21.39 -6.86
C PRO A 290 -39.23 -21.27 -5.49
N THR A 291 -40.01 -20.93 -4.45
CA THR A 291 -39.66 -20.75 -3.01
C THR A 291 -38.51 -21.61 -2.45
N ASP A 292 -37.61 -20.91 -1.75
CA ASP A 292 -36.37 -21.37 -1.12
C ASP A 292 -36.60 -22.43 -0.02
N PRO A 293 -35.95 -23.61 -0.08
CA PRO A 293 -35.82 -24.51 1.06
C PRO A 293 -34.74 -24.00 2.02
N ALA A 294 -34.97 -24.18 3.33
CA ALA A 294 -34.07 -23.76 4.40
C ALA A 294 -32.58 -24.14 4.17
N THR A 295 -31.71 -23.20 4.55
CA THR A 295 -30.25 -23.22 4.45
C THR A 295 -29.63 -24.56 4.90
N PRO A 296 -28.84 -25.24 4.07
CA PRO A 296 -28.09 -26.42 4.50
C PRO A 296 -26.82 -26.01 5.28
N SER A 297 -26.65 -26.56 6.48
CA SER A 297 -25.42 -26.52 7.27
C SER A 297 -24.29 -27.28 6.56
N ASN A 298 -23.19 -26.59 6.25
CA ASN A 298 -22.00 -27.18 5.65
C ASN A 298 -21.33 -28.17 6.64
N PRO A 299 -20.98 -29.42 6.26
CA PRO A 299 -20.30 -30.34 7.16
C PRO A 299 -18.83 -29.92 7.37
N GLY A 300 -18.45 -29.62 8.62
CA GLY A 300 -17.04 -29.42 9.00
C GLY A 300 -16.21 -30.70 8.78
N THR A 301 -14.88 -30.61 8.81
CA THR A 301 -13.95 -31.76 8.79
C THR A 301 -13.63 -32.20 10.23
N SER A 302 -13.65 -33.50 10.53
CA SER A 302 -13.26 -34.05 11.85
C SER A 302 -11.81 -34.54 11.88
N TYR A 303 -11.11 -34.28 12.98
CA TYR A 303 -9.76 -34.77 13.31
C TYR A 303 -9.84 -35.86 14.40
N PRO A 304 -8.74 -36.55 14.74
CA PRO A 304 -8.74 -37.51 15.85
C PRO A 304 -9.26 -36.87 17.15
N ALA A 305 -10.04 -37.64 17.92
CA ALA A 305 -10.55 -37.19 19.21
C ALA A 305 -9.40 -36.86 20.18
N TRP A 306 -9.58 -35.81 20.99
CA TRP A 306 -8.64 -35.51 22.07
C TRP A 306 -8.63 -36.63 23.12
N ASP A 307 -7.43 -37.02 23.56
CA ASP A 307 -7.16 -38.06 24.53
C ASP A 307 -6.26 -37.47 25.63
N SER A 308 -6.71 -37.53 26.88
CA SER A 308 -5.98 -36.97 28.03
C SER A 308 -4.65 -37.67 28.31
N GLY A 309 -4.50 -38.94 27.90
CA GLY A 309 -3.27 -39.71 28.06
C GLY A 309 -2.22 -39.46 26.98
N LYS A 310 -2.58 -38.78 25.89
CA LYS A 310 -1.69 -38.55 24.74
C LYS A 310 -0.98 -37.21 24.85
N ALA A 311 0.32 -37.19 24.53
CA ALA A 311 1.08 -35.96 24.37
C ALA A 311 0.91 -35.39 22.95
N TYR A 312 0.75 -34.07 22.87
CA TYR A 312 0.57 -33.30 21.65
C TYR A 312 1.70 -32.27 21.51
N VAL A 313 2.31 -32.18 20.34
CA VAL A 313 3.31 -31.15 20.00
C VAL A 313 2.64 -29.94 19.35
N ALA A 314 3.37 -28.83 19.20
CA ALA A 314 2.88 -27.65 18.48
C ALA A 314 2.31 -28.03 17.10
N GLU A 315 1.22 -27.36 16.72
CA GLU A 315 0.43 -27.58 15.49
C GLU A 315 -0.36 -28.91 15.44
N SER A 316 -0.36 -29.73 16.49
CA SER A 316 -1.24 -30.92 16.57
C SER A 316 -2.71 -30.50 16.57
N ILE A 317 -3.55 -31.19 15.79
CA ILE A 317 -4.99 -30.90 15.69
C ILE A 317 -5.82 -32.06 16.27
N VAL A 318 -6.81 -31.73 17.09
CA VAL A 318 -7.76 -32.67 17.68
C VAL A 318 -9.20 -32.17 17.57
N SER A 319 -10.16 -33.09 17.57
CA SER A 319 -11.58 -32.77 17.74
C SER A 319 -12.04 -33.00 19.17
N TYR A 320 -12.73 -32.03 19.76
CA TYR A 320 -13.33 -32.11 21.09
C TYR A 320 -14.61 -31.27 21.16
N ASN A 321 -15.71 -31.83 21.67
CA ASN A 321 -17.01 -31.15 21.81
C ASN A 321 -17.48 -30.42 20.53
N ASN A 322 -17.54 -31.14 19.40
CA ASN A 322 -17.94 -30.62 18.09
C ASN A 322 -17.09 -29.46 17.55
N ASN A 323 -15.87 -29.30 18.06
CA ASN A 323 -14.92 -28.27 17.66
C ASN A 323 -13.55 -28.88 17.39
N ASN A 324 -12.79 -28.23 16.51
CA ASN A 324 -11.41 -28.56 16.19
C ASN A 324 -10.48 -27.57 16.89
N TYR A 325 -9.42 -28.09 17.50
CA TYR A 325 -8.43 -27.29 18.22
C TYR A 325 -7.02 -27.62 17.78
N LYS A 326 -6.16 -26.60 17.72
CA LYS A 326 -4.74 -26.69 17.39
C LYS A 326 -3.87 -26.37 18.61
N ALA A 327 -2.90 -27.22 18.93
CA ALA A 327 -1.97 -26.98 20.03
C ALA A 327 -0.95 -25.89 19.65
N LYS A 328 -0.81 -24.84 20.46
CA LYS A 328 0.17 -23.76 20.24
C LYS A 328 1.59 -24.17 20.63
N TRP A 329 1.72 -25.06 21.61
CA TRP A 329 2.96 -25.66 22.09
C TRP A 329 2.68 -27.05 22.69
N TRP A 330 3.71 -27.71 23.24
CA TRP A 330 3.58 -29.07 23.78
C TRP A 330 2.61 -29.15 24.95
N THR A 331 1.76 -30.18 25.00
CA THR A 331 0.87 -30.48 26.14
C THR A 331 0.52 -31.97 26.27
N GLN A 332 0.24 -32.41 27.48
CA GLN A 332 -0.41 -33.68 27.80
C GLN A 332 -1.41 -33.45 28.93
N GLY A 333 -2.66 -33.88 28.76
CA GLY A 333 -3.71 -33.73 29.77
C GLY A 333 -4.44 -32.38 29.79
N ASP A 334 -3.92 -31.31 29.17
CA ASP A 334 -4.65 -30.04 29.07
C ASP A 334 -5.85 -30.17 28.13
N LYS A 335 -7.02 -29.77 28.61
CA LYS A 335 -8.29 -29.94 27.92
C LYS A 335 -8.55 -28.82 26.89
N PRO A 336 -8.87 -29.15 25.62
CA PRO A 336 -9.24 -28.15 24.62
C PRO A 336 -10.46 -27.32 25.04
N GLY A 337 -10.38 -26.00 24.88
CA GLY A 337 -11.40 -25.05 25.29
C GLY A 337 -11.38 -24.65 26.78
N ALA A 338 -10.49 -25.25 27.59
CA ALA A 338 -10.32 -24.89 29.01
C ALA A 338 -8.90 -24.40 29.35
N SER A 339 -7.95 -24.54 28.43
CA SER A 339 -6.54 -24.16 28.61
C SER A 339 -6.05 -23.38 27.39
N ASP A 340 -5.22 -22.36 27.64
CA ASP A 340 -4.70 -21.43 26.61
C ASP A 340 -3.76 -22.09 25.59
N VAL A 341 -3.31 -23.32 25.88
CA VAL A 341 -2.51 -24.14 24.98
C VAL A 341 -3.24 -24.45 23.67
N TRP A 342 -4.58 -24.46 23.68
CA TRP A 342 -5.39 -24.80 22.52
C TRP A 342 -5.98 -23.57 21.83
N GLU A 343 -5.84 -23.51 20.50
CA GLU A 343 -6.48 -22.53 19.62
C GLU A 343 -7.69 -23.16 18.93
N LEU A 344 -8.87 -22.55 19.02
CA LEU A 344 -10.06 -23.00 18.30
C LEU A 344 -9.92 -22.67 16.80
N ILE A 345 -9.99 -23.68 15.94
CA ILE A 345 -9.79 -23.52 14.48
C ILE A 345 -11.05 -23.80 13.65
N GLY A 346 -12.17 -24.18 14.28
CA GLY A 346 -13.47 -24.32 13.63
C GLY A 346 -14.35 -25.43 14.20
N ALA A 347 -15.53 -25.62 13.63
CA ALA A 347 -16.43 -26.70 14.01
C ALA A 347 -15.95 -28.06 13.46
N ALA A 348 -16.04 -29.10 14.27
CA ALA A 348 -15.86 -30.49 13.84
C ALA A 348 -17.19 -31.05 13.32
N THR A 349 -17.14 -32.01 12.39
CA THR A 349 -18.34 -32.81 12.07
C THR A 349 -18.78 -33.56 13.34
N PRO A 350 -20.08 -33.55 13.70
CA PRO A 350 -20.56 -34.39 14.78
C PRO A 350 -20.28 -35.86 14.46
N SER A 351 -19.50 -36.54 15.31
CA SER A 351 -19.43 -37.99 15.26
C SER A 351 -20.79 -38.53 15.68
N ASN A 352 -21.58 -39.03 14.74
CA ASN A 352 -22.88 -39.63 15.02
C ASN A 352 -22.64 -40.94 15.81
N PRO A 353 -23.05 -41.06 17.09
CA PRO A 353 -22.96 -42.34 17.78
C PRO A 353 -24.13 -43.21 17.29
N LYS A 354 -23.86 -44.08 16.31
CA LYS A 354 -24.72 -45.23 16.08
C LYS A 354 -24.27 -46.35 17.03
N TYR A 355 -25.07 -46.53 18.07
CA TYR A 355 -25.12 -47.64 19.04
C TYR A 355 -23.95 -47.78 20.02
#